data_AF-A0A1D8GJZ9-F1
#
_entry.id   AF-A0A1D8GJZ9-F1
#
_cell.length_a   1.000
_cell.length_b   1.000
_cell.length_c   1.000
_cell.angle_alpha   90.00
_cell.angle_beta   90.00
_cell.angle_gamma   90.00
#
_symmetry.space_group_name_H-M   'P 1'
#
loop_
_entity.id
_entity.type
_entity.pdbx_description
1 polymer ?
#
loop_
_entity_poly.entity_id
_entity_poly.type
_entity_poly.pdbx_seq_one_letter_code
_entity_poly.pdbx_strand_id
1 'polypeptide(L)'
;MPAKIVIQNREIKDLFYRRIVESNDRGQVSQPCQKDLEIQHRKQIQGFHGKLSVKTALFFYLSSNHILMNDIVLEVNPNDFIQIDHLVLSSKGIFVIETKAWNGEFDLFTIGWKQKGDCKTLDCSTNSIDENVRHVNLLKTWLKDNLNELEYQKTEKFVCPMLVLKKGIVRINECDPTMIIQDSGIAAATHINNTLGENIPIDLISKIIGLIKHSKPLEHWTWMHNHYDFEDIRTITINGSLGVAEEVRQIYKKKGYEVSPFNEKNDDNTYQFTIENHLEKEFALKINSVDHSNNERVLIKEHKSLFPIILRRTVVLGMILFALLYGIDKINDLIKTEHAKNYFTSQAEPFHEIYPGMEFIVDTKHTNISLEDGNSTLMSDIYIKGTVIHFYEDKIVKIYFPDKSEKIIHFEDDIVKVEVGNSYTSVYHLNKKQKHQKYFKYNFITNEIVE
;
A
#
# COMPACT_ATOMS: atom_id res chain seq x y z
N MET A 1 -26.76 -19.22 -12.39
CA MET A 1 -26.59 -17.99 -11.59
C MET A 1 -25.10 -17.66 -11.53
N PRO A 2 -24.71 -16.37 -11.57
CA PRO A 2 -23.30 -15.95 -11.54
C PRO A 2 -22.63 -16.30 -10.21
N ALA A 3 -21.30 -16.23 -10.16
CA ALA A 3 -20.52 -16.42 -8.95
C ALA A 3 -20.88 -15.41 -7.85
N LYS A 4 -20.66 -15.79 -6.60
CA LYS A 4 -20.87 -14.92 -5.44
C LYS A 4 -19.65 -14.03 -5.24
N ILE A 5 -19.85 -12.72 -5.10
CA ILE A 5 -18.74 -11.79 -4.81
C ILE A 5 -18.63 -11.59 -3.30
N VAL A 6 -17.40 -11.69 -2.78
CA VAL A 6 -17.06 -11.31 -1.40
C VAL A 6 -16.00 -10.21 -1.43
N ILE A 7 -16.20 -9.19 -0.60
CA ILE A 7 -15.31 -8.04 -0.47
C ILE A 7 -14.58 -8.16 0.87
N GLN A 8 -13.26 -8.04 0.84
CA GLN A 8 -12.41 -8.01 2.04
C GLN A 8 -12.58 -6.69 2.80
N ASN A 9 -12.48 -6.74 4.12
CA ASN A 9 -12.44 -5.56 4.98
C ASN A 9 -11.26 -4.65 4.63
N ARG A 10 -11.42 -3.33 4.81
CA ARG A 10 -10.43 -2.35 4.35
C ARG A 10 -9.20 -2.21 5.24
N GLU A 11 -9.28 -2.60 6.52
CA GLU A 11 -8.22 -2.37 7.52
C GLU A 11 -6.81 -2.74 7.04
N ILE A 12 -6.62 -3.97 6.55
CA ILE A 12 -5.32 -4.43 6.03
C ILE A 12 -4.92 -3.76 4.72
N LYS A 13 -5.89 -3.44 3.85
CA LYS A 13 -5.66 -2.75 2.59
C LYS A 13 -5.19 -1.31 2.83
N ASP A 14 -5.83 -0.63 3.77
CA ASP A 14 -5.51 0.75 4.12
C ASP A 14 -4.10 0.83 4.72
N LEU A 15 -3.68 -0.18 5.51
CA LEU A 15 -2.28 -0.31 5.94
C LEU A 15 -1.33 -0.53 4.76
N PHE A 16 -1.62 -1.48 3.89
CA PHE A 16 -0.77 -1.80 2.72
C PHE A 16 -0.57 -0.61 1.79
N TYR A 17 -1.64 0.09 1.41
CA TYR A 17 -1.52 1.24 0.52
C TYR A 17 -0.78 2.40 1.18
N ARG A 18 -1.00 2.65 2.47
CA ARG A 18 -0.21 3.62 3.24
C ARG A 18 1.28 3.26 3.23
N ARG A 19 1.64 1.99 3.41
CA ARG A 19 3.05 1.53 3.33
C ARG A 19 3.67 1.73 1.95
N ILE A 20 2.91 1.52 0.87
CA ILE A 20 3.39 1.82 -0.48
C ILE A 20 3.74 3.30 -0.62
N VAL A 21 2.86 4.20 -0.17
CA VAL A 21 3.09 5.65 -0.20
C VAL A 21 4.34 6.01 0.60
N GLU A 22 4.44 5.58 1.87
CA GLU A 22 5.60 5.81 2.74
C GLU A 22 6.92 5.32 2.10
N SER A 23 6.90 4.19 1.38
CA SER A 23 8.08 3.64 0.72
C SER A 23 8.52 4.44 -0.52
N ASN A 24 7.56 5.01 -1.25
CA ASN A 24 7.83 5.84 -2.42
C ASN A 24 8.39 7.21 -2.03
N ASP A 25 7.89 7.79 -0.93
CA ASP A 25 8.36 9.09 -0.42
C ASP A 25 9.82 9.04 0.05
N ARG A 26 10.26 7.90 0.61
CA ARG A 26 11.66 7.69 1.01
C ARG A 26 12.61 7.52 -0.17
N GLY A 27 12.10 7.24 -1.36
CA GLY A 27 12.87 6.95 -2.57
C GLY A 27 12.97 8.10 -3.58
N GLN A 28 12.19 9.17 -3.45
CA GLN A 28 12.19 10.27 -4.41
C GLN A 28 13.12 11.41 -4.00
N VAL A 29 14.38 11.33 -4.46
CA VAL A 29 15.31 12.48 -4.55
C VAL A 29 15.34 13.06 -5.99
N SER A 30 14.47 12.61 -6.88
CA SER A 30 14.33 13.21 -8.22
C SER A 30 12.91 13.12 -8.76
N GLN A 31 12.34 14.27 -9.15
CA GLN A 31 11.04 14.33 -9.81
C GLN A 31 11.11 13.69 -11.21
N PRO A 32 10.22 12.74 -11.55
CA PRO A 32 10.12 12.20 -12.90
C PRO A 32 9.57 13.24 -13.89
N CYS A 33 10.08 13.22 -15.12
CA CYS A 33 9.62 14.12 -16.19
C CYS A 33 8.14 13.85 -16.53
N GLN A 34 7.41 14.87 -17.00
CA GLN A 34 6.00 14.80 -17.37
C GLN A 34 5.66 13.64 -18.35
N LYS A 35 6.61 13.25 -19.22
CA LYS A 35 6.47 12.09 -20.11
C LYS A 35 6.47 10.74 -19.38
N ASP A 36 7.24 10.63 -18.30
CA ASP A 36 7.32 9.40 -17.49
C ASP A 36 6.03 9.21 -16.68
N LEU A 37 5.45 10.30 -16.16
CA LEU A 37 4.13 10.32 -15.54
C LEU A 37 3.03 9.86 -16.50
N GLU A 38 3.01 10.34 -17.75
CA GLU A 38 2.02 9.90 -18.75
C GLU A 38 2.17 8.42 -19.15
N ILE A 39 3.39 7.90 -19.18
CA ILE A 39 3.66 6.48 -19.47
C ILE A 39 3.22 5.61 -18.29
N GLN A 40 3.53 6.01 -17.05
CA GLN A 40 3.06 5.33 -15.84
C GLN A 40 1.54 5.34 -15.74
N HIS A 41 0.90 6.48 -16.00
CA HIS A 41 -0.56 6.62 -16.01
C HIS A 41 -1.22 5.71 -17.06
N ARG A 42 -0.66 5.64 -18.28
CA ARG A 42 -1.13 4.70 -19.32
C ARG A 42 -0.98 3.23 -18.91
N LYS A 43 0.13 2.85 -18.26
CA LYS A 43 0.35 1.48 -17.75
C LYS A 43 -0.66 1.13 -16.65
N GLN A 44 -0.95 2.06 -15.73
CA GLN A 44 -1.95 1.87 -14.67
C GLN A 44 -3.36 1.70 -15.25
N ILE A 45 -3.75 2.54 -16.21
CA ILE A 45 -5.04 2.44 -16.92
C ILE A 45 -5.17 1.08 -17.64
N GLN A 46 -4.12 0.65 -18.36
CA GLN A 46 -4.12 -0.63 -19.05
C GLN A 46 -4.21 -1.83 -18.09
N GLY A 47 -3.48 -1.78 -16.97
CA GLY A 47 -3.56 -2.77 -15.90
C GLY A 47 -4.96 -2.85 -15.30
N PHE A 48 -5.57 -1.71 -14.98
CA PHE A 48 -6.93 -1.63 -14.44
C PHE A 48 -7.97 -2.23 -15.40
N HIS A 49 -7.92 -1.85 -16.69
CA HIS A 49 -8.81 -2.42 -17.70
C HIS A 49 -8.57 -3.90 -17.95
N GLY A 50 -7.35 -4.40 -17.68
CA GLY A 50 -7.04 -5.82 -17.64
C GLY A 50 -7.85 -6.53 -16.56
N LYS A 51 -7.62 -6.13 -15.31
CA LYS A 51 -8.24 -6.71 -14.11
C LYS A 51 -9.76 -6.62 -14.13
N LEU A 52 -10.33 -5.48 -14.55
CA LEU A 52 -11.78 -5.30 -14.62
C LEU A 52 -12.45 -6.24 -15.63
N SER A 53 -11.80 -6.47 -16.78
CA SER A 53 -12.31 -7.38 -17.81
C SER A 53 -12.33 -8.82 -17.32
N VAL A 54 -11.26 -9.28 -16.67
CA VAL A 54 -11.16 -10.64 -16.12
C VAL A 54 -12.16 -10.83 -14.99
N LYS A 55 -12.22 -9.89 -14.03
CA LYS A 55 -13.24 -9.88 -12.96
C LYS A 55 -14.65 -10.04 -13.48
N THR A 56 -15.00 -9.29 -14.53
CA THR A 56 -16.35 -9.31 -15.13
C THR A 56 -16.65 -10.67 -15.74
N ALA A 57 -15.70 -11.22 -16.50
CA ALA A 57 -15.87 -12.54 -17.10
C ALA A 57 -15.99 -13.64 -16.03
N LEU A 58 -15.11 -13.63 -15.03
CA LEU A 58 -15.17 -14.59 -13.91
C LEU A 58 -16.53 -14.52 -13.20
N PHE A 59 -17.04 -13.32 -12.90
CA PHE A 59 -18.33 -13.17 -12.25
C PHE A 59 -19.50 -13.79 -13.04
N PHE A 60 -19.57 -13.52 -14.35
CA PHE A 60 -20.70 -13.97 -15.17
C PHE A 60 -20.61 -15.44 -15.59
N TYR A 61 -19.40 -15.95 -15.83
CA TYR A 61 -19.21 -17.28 -16.41
C TYR A 61 -18.93 -18.37 -15.36
N LEU A 62 -18.48 -18.02 -14.15
CA LEU A 62 -18.41 -18.99 -13.06
C LEU A 62 -19.81 -19.33 -12.53
N SER A 63 -20.01 -20.59 -12.15
CA SER A 63 -21.27 -21.00 -11.53
C SER A 63 -21.44 -20.42 -10.11
N SER A 64 -22.67 -20.38 -9.60
CA SER A 64 -23.01 -19.82 -8.28
C SER A 64 -22.40 -20.53 -7.06
N ASN A 65 -21.75 -21.67 -7.28
CA ASN A 65 -21.01 -22.41 -6.26
C ASN A 65 -19.59 -21.87 -6.07
N HIS A 66 -19.16 -20.94 -6.92
CA HIS A 66 -17.88 -20.26 -6.81
C HIS A 66 -18.02 -18.93 -6.07
N ILE A 67 -16.99 -18.61 -5.31
CA ILE A 67 -16.81 -17.34 -4.62
C ILE A 67 -15.67 -16.60 -5.31
N LEU A 68 -15.93 -15.38 -5.77
CA LEU A 68 -14.97 -14.50 -6.40
C LEU A 68 -14.60 -13.37 -5.43
N MET A 69 -13.32 -13.31 -5.08
CA MET A 69 -12.71 -12.23 -4.32
C MET A 69 -11.72 -11.51 -5.22
N ASN A 70 -11.64 -10.18 -5.14
CA ASN A 70 -10.77 -9.39 -6.01
C ASN A 70 -9.91 -8.46 -5.18
N ASP A 71 -8.69 -8.20 -5.67
CA ASP A 71 -7.75 -7.26 -5.06
C ASP A 71 -7.54 -7.60 -3.58
N ILE A 72 -7.12 -8.82 -3.29
CA ILE A 72 -6.96 -9.31 -1.91
C ILE A 72 -5.58 -8.97 -1.40
N VAL A 73 -5.53 -8.36 -0.21
CA VAL A 73 -4.27 -8.02 0.45
C VAL A 73 -4.15 -8.84 1.73
N LEU A 74 -3.05 -9.56 1.90
CA LEU A 74 -2.74 -10.31 3.12
C LEU A 74 -1.33 -9.97 3.58
N GLU A 75 -1.14 -9.86 4.88
CA GLU A 75 0.18 -9.72 5.50
C GLU A 75 0.63 -11.12 5.95
N VAL A 76 1.72 -11.61 5.36
CA VAL A 76 2.21 -12.99 5.55
C VAL A 76 3.29 -13.03 6.62
N ASN A 77 4.19 -12.05 6.60
CA ASN A 77 5.17 -11.78 7.64
C ASN A 77 5.09 -10.30 8.02
N PRO A 78 5.66 -9.87 9.16
CA PRO A 78 5.70 -8.46 9.55
C PRO A 78 6.22 -7.56 8.42
N ASN A 79 5.35 -6.68 7.93
CA ASN A 79 5.57 -5.78 6.78
C ASN A 79 5.80 -6.46 5.40
N ASP A 80 5.52 -7.76 5.27
CA ASP A 80 5.57 -8.49 3.99
C ASP A 80 4.15 -8.82 3.55
N PHE A 81 3.71 -8.14 2.50
CA PHE A 81 2.34 -8.23 1.99
C PHE A 81 2.27 -8.94 0.65
N ILE A 82 1.16 -9.65 0.43
CA ILE A 82 0.75 -10.13 -0.88
C ILE A 82 -0.48 -9.40 -1.37
N GLN A 83 -0.49 -9.09 -2.66
CA GLN A 83 -1.67 -8.60 -3.37
C GLN A 83 -2.06 -9.61 -4.45
N ILE A 84 -3.26 -10.18 -4.35
CA ILE A 84 -3.81 -11.14 -5.31
C ILE A 84 -4.89 -10.45 -6.14
N ASP A 85 -4.71 -10.43 -7.46
CA ASP A 85 -5.63 -9.80 -8.41
C ASP A 85 -7.05 -10.38 -8.32
N HIS A 86 -7.18 -11.69 -8.50
CA HIS A 86 -8.44 -12.41 -8.31
C HIS A 86 -8.20 -13.74 -7.60
N LEU A 87 -9.08 -14.05 -6.66
CA LEU A 87 -9.08 -15.32 -5.93
C LEU A 87 -10.45 -15.96 -6.11
N VAL A 88 -10.47 -17.17 -6.67
CA VAL A 88 -11.71 -17.95 -6.84
C VAL A 88 -11.68 -19.14 -5.90
N LEU A 89 -12.68 -19.24 -5.02
CA LEU A 89 -12.81 -20.31 -4.03
C LEU A 89 -14.04 -21.16 -4.33
N SER A 90 -13.89 -22.48 -4.30
CA SER A 90 -14.98 -23.45 -4.42
C SER A 90 -14.57 -24.79 -3.84
N SER A 91 -15.51 -25.74 -3.75
CA SER A 91 -15.16 -27.12 -3.38
C SER A 91 -14.18 -27.77 -4.36
N LYS A 92 -14.04 -27.26 -5.59
CA LYS A 92 -13.11 -27.78 -6.60
C LYS A 92 -11.65 -27.38 -6.34
N GLY A 93 -11.42 -26.26 -5.65
CA GLY A 93 -10.09 -25.70 -5.42
C GLY A 93 -10.11 -24.20 -5.15
N ILE A 94 -8.90 -23.68 -4.89
CA ILE A 94 -8.59 -22.26 -4.70
C ILE A 94 -7.70 -21.82 -5.86
N PHE A 95 -8.21 -20.96 -6.74
CA PHE A 95 -7.48 -20.48 -7.91
C PHE A 95 -6.97 -19.07 -7.66
N VAL A 96 -5.63 -18.93 -7.64
CA VAL A 96 -4.92 -17.66 -7.51
C VAL A 96 -4.65 -17.15 -8.92
N ILE A 97 -5.40 -16.12 -9.32
CA ILE A 97 -5.43 -15.63 -10.69
C ILE A 97 -4.68 -14.31 -10.77
N GLU A 98 -3.56 -14.32 -11.48
CA GLU A 98 -2.82 -13.11 -11.87
C GLU A 98 -3.30 -12.65 -13.25
N THR A 99 -3.55 -11.34 -13.42
CA THR A 99 -3.98 -10.80 -14.72
C THR A 99 -2.90 -9.93 -15.33
N LYS A 100 -2.42 -10.30 -16.52
CA LYS A 100 -1.50 -9.45 -17.29
C LYS A 100 -2.14 -8.95 -18.58
N ALA A 101 -2.15 -7.62 -18.71
CA ALA A 101 -2.46 -6.96 -19.97
C ALA A 101 -1.22 -6.96 -20.88
N TRP A 102 -0.82 -8.15 -21.33
CA TRP A 102 0.37 -8.36 -22.17
C TRP A 102 0.02 -8.33 -23.66
N ASN A 103 0.86 -7.68 -24.48
CA ASN A 103 0.78 -7.68 -25.95
C ASN A 103 2.13 -8.16 -26.51
N GLY A 104 2.37 -9.47 -26.50
CA GLY A 104 3.63 -10.10 -26.91
C GLY A 104 3.49 -11.62 -27.06
N GLU A 105 4.63 -12.29 -27.27
CA GLU A 105 4.70 -13.76 -27.39
C GLU A 105 5.35 -14.34 -26.13
N PHE A 106 4.70 -15.33 -25.51
CA PHE A 106 5.30 -16.06 -24.39
C PHE A 106 5.98 -17.33 -24.92
N ASP A 107 7.29 -17.46 -24.64
CA ASP A 107 8.14 -18.56 -25.10
C ASP A 107 8.63 -19.36 -23.88
N LEU A 108 8.06 -20.54 -23.67
CA LEU A 108 8.39 -21.44 -22.55
C LEU A 108 9.79 -22.05 -22.65
N PHE A 109 10.45 -22.03 -23.82
CA PHE A 109 11.73 -22.73 -24.06
C PHE A 109 12.92 -22.04 -23.39
N THR A 110 12.92 -20.71 -23.33
CA THR A 110 14.03 -19.93 -22.76
C THR A 110 13.80 -19.49 -21.32
N ILE A 111 12.68 -19.89 -20.70
CA ILE A 111 12.24 -19.42 -19.37
C ILE A 111 12.32 -17.89 -19.30
N GLY A 112 11.55 -17.21 -20.17
CA GLY A 112 11.61 -15.74 -20.23
C GLY A 112 10.43 -15.14 -20.97
N TRP A 113 9.93 -14.02 -20.46
CA TRP A 113 8.93 -13.20 -21.14
C TRP A 113 9.61 -12.39 -22.24
N LYS A 114 9.12 -12.55 -23.47
CA LYS A 114 9.60 -11.82 -24.64
C LYS A 114 8.53 -10.82 -25.10
N GLN A 115 8.77 -9.53 -24.90
CA GLN A 115 7.87 -8.49 -25.41
C GLN A 115 8.13 -8.30 -26.89
N LYS A 116 7.10 -8.50 -27.71
CA LYS A 116 7.16 -8.12 -29.13
C LYS A 116 6.85 -6.63 -29.23
N GLY A 117 7.89 -5.81 -29.33
CA GLY A 117 7.75 -4.40 -29.69
C GLY A 117 7.58 -4.22 -31.20
N ASP A 118 7.28 -2.99 -31.63
CA ASP A 118 7.05 -2.65 -33.04
C ASP A 118 8.27 -2.94 -33.94
N CYS A 119 9.48 -3.05 -33.38
CA CYS A 119 10.71 -3.31 -34.13
C CYS A 119 11.69 -4.32 -33.48
N LYS A 120 11.50 -4.74 -32.23
CA LYS A 120 12.42 -5.65 -31.50
C LYS A 120 11.69 -6.51 -30.48
N THR A 121 12.20 -7.71 -30.23
CA THR A 121 11.85 -8.53 -29.08
C THR A 121 12.70 -8.10 -27.88
N LEU A 122 12.07 -7.76 -26.76
CA LEU A 122 12.75 -7.37 -25.51
C LEU A 122 12.56 -8.45 -24.45
N ASP A 123 13.63 -8.84 -23.78
CA ASP A 123 13.55 -9.67 -22.58
C ASP A 123 12.98 -8.84 -21.43
N CYS A 124 11.98 -9.37 -20.74
CA CYS A 124 11.39 -8.69 -19.58
C CYS A 124 12.12 -9.10 -18.31
N SER A 125 12.49 -8.12 -17.50
CA SER A 125 13.19 -8.33 -16.22
C SER A 125 12.31 -8.94 -15.13
N THR A 126 10.98 -8.96 -15.30
CA THR A 126 10.04 -9.55 -14.34
C THR A 126 9.23 -10.67 -14.98
N ASN A 127 9.31 -11.86 -14.41
CA ASN A 127 8.60 -13.04 -14.88
C ASN A 127 7.25 -13.15 -14.16
N SER A 128 6.15 -12.94 -14.88
CA SER A 128 4.79 -13.03 -14.31
C SER A 128 4.42 -14.43 -13.81
N ILE A 129 5.14 -15.46 -14.27
CA ILE A 129 5.02 -16.82 -13.72
C ILE A 129 5.60 -16.85 -12.31
N ASP A 130 6.81 -16.34 -12.13
CA ASP A 130 7.49 -16.32 -10.83
C ASP A 130 6.74 -15.45 -9.82
N GLU A 131 6.15 -14.33 -10.27
CA GLU A 131 5.26 -13.50 -9.45
C GLU A 131 4.04 -14.30 -8.95
N ASN A 132 3.36 -15.04 -9.83
CA ASN A 132 2.19 -15.81 -9.44
C ASN A 132 2.54 -17.04 -8.58
N VAL A 133 3.66 -17.70 -8.86
CA VAL A 133 4.20 -18.78 -8.01
C VAL A 133 4.52 -18.24 -6.62
N ARG A 134 5.14 -17.06 -6.53
CA ARG A 134 5.36 -16.36 -5.26
C ARG A 134 4.04 -16.07 -4.54
N HIS A 135 3.03 -15.55 -5.24
CA HIS A 135 1.70 -15.29 -4.65
C HIS A 135 1.07 -16.57 -4.08
N VAL A 136 1.13 -17.68 -4.81
CA VAL A 136 0.62 -18.98 -4.32
C VAL A 136 1.39 -19.45 -3.09
N ASN A 137 2.72 -19.38 -3.10
CA ASN A 137 3.53 -19.82 -1.97
C ASN A 137 3.25 -18.99 -0.72
N LEU A 138 3.15 -17.66 -0.87
CA LEU A 138 2.83 -16.76 0.22
C LEU A 138 1.39 -16.94 0.72
N LEU A 139 0.43 -17.22 -0.17
CA LEU A 139 -0.93 -17.60 0.26
C LEU A 139 -0.93 -18.92 1.03
N LYS A 140 -0.12 -19.92 0.62
CA LYS A 140 0.02 -21.18 1.35
C LYS A 140 0.60 -20.95 2.74
N THR A 141 1.66 -20.15 2.87
CA THR A 141 2.20 -19.75 4.17
C THR A 141 1.12 -19.08 5.02
N TRP A 142 0.40 -18.10 4.47
CA TRP A 142 -0.68 -17.44 5.20
C TRP A 142 -1.79 -18.41 5.63
N LEU A 143 -2.17 -19.37 4.78
CA LEU A 143 -3.16 -20.40 5.12
C LEU A 143 -2.65 -21.33 6.21
N LYS A 144 -1.36 -21.68 6.22
CA LYS A 144 -0.74 -22.51 7.25
C LYS A 144 -0.85 -21.85 8.64
N ASP A 145 -0.66 -20.53 8.71
CA ASP A 145 -0.71 -19.79 9.96
C ASP A 145 -2.16 -19.55 10.47
N ASN A 146 -3.14 -19.64 9.56
CA ASN A 146 -4.54 -19.31 9.85
C ASN A 146 -5.49 -20.54 9.91
N LEU A 147 -5.00 -21.72 9.56
CA LEU A 147 -5.73 -22.99 9.62
C LEU A 147 -5.03 -23.96 10.57
N ASN A 148 -5.78 -24.94 11.11
CA ASN A 148 -5.09 -26.04 11.79
C ASN A 148 -4.41 -26.97 10.77
N GLU A 149 -3.44 -27.75 11.23
CA GLU A 149 -2.61 -28.62 10.38
C GLU A 149 -3.45 -29.51 9.43
N LEU A 150 -4.54 -30.12 9.93
CA LEU A 150 -5.39 -31.01 9.12
C LEU A 150 -6.17 -30.24 8.05
N GLU A 151 -6.68 -29.06 8.38
CA GLU A 151 -7.36 -28.17 7.43
C GLU A 151 -6.39 -27.66 6.35
N TYR A 152 -5.17 -27.31 6.77
CA TYR A 152 -4.12 -26.85 5.87
C TYR A 152 -3.72 -27.93 4.86
N GLN A 153 -3.41 -29.15 5.32
CA GLN A 153 -3.07 -30.30 4.46
C GLN A 153 -4.19 -30.66 3.47
N LYS A 154 -5.45 -30.49 3.88
CA LYS A 154 -6.61 -30.68 2.99
C LYS A 154 -6.70 -29.60 1.91
N THR A 155 -6.21 -28.40 2.18
CA THR A 155 -6.37 -27.22 1.33
C THR A 155 -5.17 -27.01 0.40
N GLU A 156 -3.94 -27.13 0.89
CA GLU A 156 -2.72 -26.66 0.21
C GLU A 156 -2.51 -27.28 -1.18
N LYS A 157 -2.88 -28.55 -1.35
CA LYS A 157 -2.75 -29.31 -2.60
C LYS A 157 -3.72 -28.86 -3.69
N PHE A 158 -4.72 -28.06 -3.33
CA PHE A 158 -5.74 -27.55 -4.24
C PHE A 158 -5.67 -26.02 -4.39
N VAL A 159 -4.55 -25.41 -3.97
CA VAL A 159 -4.22 -24.02 -4.30
C VAL A 159 -3.47 -24.01 -5.63
N CYS A 160 -4.14 -23.52 -6.68
CA CYS A 160 -3.68 -23.60 -8.05
C CYS A 160 -3.29 -22.20 -8.58
N PRO A 161 -2.06 -22.01 -9.10
CA PRO A 161 -1.71 -20.80 -9.81
C PRO A 161 -2.39 -20.78 -11.18
N MET A 162 -2.96 -19.64 -11.54
CA MET A 162 -3.53 -19.38 -12.86
C MET A 162 -3.11 -18.01 -13.38
N LEU A 163 -2.69 -17.94 -14.63
CA LEU A 163 -2.34 -16.69 -15.31
C LEU A 163 -3.35 -16.42 -16.43
N VAL A 164 -3.90 -15.20 -16.45
CA VAL A 164 -4.82 -14.76 -17.51
C VAL A 164 -4.20 -13.64 -18.32
N LEU A 165 -4.07 -13.87 -19.63
CA LEU A 165 -3.47 -12.95 -20.60
C LEU A 165 -4.54 -12.32 -21.46
N LYS A 166 -4.57 -10.98 -21.55
CA LYS A 166 -5.66 -10.28 -22.28
C LYS A 166 -5.42 -10.09 -23.78
N LYS A 167 -4.17 -9.92 -24.22
CA LYS A 167 -3.82 -9.56 -25.62
C LYS A 167 -2.59 -10.31 -26.17
N GLY A 168 -2.11 -11.34 -25.47
CA GLY A 168 -0.90 -12.07 -25.86
C GLY A 168 -1.20 -13.22 -26.83
N ILE A 169 -0.27 -13.52 -27.73
CA ILE A 169 -0.24 -14.80 -28.42
C ILE A 169 0.62 -15.73 -27.57
N VAL A 170 0.02 -16.76 -26.98
CA VAL A 170 0.77 -17.76 -26.21
C VAL A 170 1.17 -18.88 -27.15
N ARG A 171 2.48 -19.05 -27.40
CA ARG A 171 3.00 -20.23 -28.10
C ARG A 171 3.41 -21.24 -27.04
N ILE A 172 2.47 -22.08 -26.63
CA ILE A 172 2.71 -23.15 -25.67
C ILE A 172 3.30 -24.34 -26.44
N ASN A 173 4.60 -24.59 -26.29
CA ASN A 173 5.24 -25.79 -26.85
C ASN A 173 5.75 -26.70 -25.71
N GLU A 174 5.21 -27.92 -25.71
CA GLU A 174 5.73 -29.21 -25.21
C GLU A 174 6.20 -29.39 -23.75
N CYS A 175 6.10 -28.38 -22.88
CA CYS A 175 6.19 -28.63 -21.43
C CYS A 175 4.84 -28.39 -20.76
N ASP A 176 4.38 -29.38 -20.01
CA ASP A 176 3.18 -29.29 -19.19
C ASP A 176 3.43 -28.19 -18.14
N PRO A 177 2.80 -27.01 -18.27
CA PRO A 177 3.13 -25.93 -17.38
C PRO A 177 2.63 -26.29 -15.98
N THR A 178 3.48 -26.12 -14.97
CA THR A 178 3.09 -26.23 -13.55
C THR A 178 2.03 -25.20 -13.14
N MET A 179 1.65 -24.32 -14.07
CA MET A 179 0.68 -23.24 -13.92
C MET A 179 -0.31 -23.24 -15.09
N ILE A 180 -1.58 -23.02 -14.76
CA ILE A 180 -2.64 -22.92 -15.77
C ILE A 180 -2.54 -21.55 -16.45
N ILE A 181 -2.44 -21.52 -17.78
CA ILE A 181 -2.41 -20.28 -18.57
C ILE A 181 -3.67 -20.19 -19.42
N GLN A 182 -4.34 -19.05 -19.39
CA GLN A 182 -5.59 -18.79 -20.11
C GLN A 182 -5.50 -17.47 -20.87
N ASP A 183 -6.09 -17.43 -22.06
CA ASP A 183 -6.07 -16.27 -22.97
C ASP A 183 -7.21 -15.26 -22.72
N SER A 184 -8.08 -15.56 -21.75
CA SER A 184 -9.24 -14.73 -21.42
C SER A 184 -9.83 -15.13 -20.08
N GLY A 185 -10.59 -14.21 -19.48
CA GLY A 185 -11.37 -14.52 -18.28
C GLY A 185 -12.48 -15.56 -18.51
N ILE A 186 -12.98 -15.69 -19.75
CA ILE A 186 -13.97 -16.71 -20.12
C ILE A 186 -13.32 -18.09 -20.17
N ALA A 187 -12.15 -18.21 -20.78
CA ALA A 187 -11.39 -19.45 -20.81
C ALA A 187 -10.99 -19.88 -19.40
N ALA A 188 -10.57 -18.94 -18.55
CA ALA A 188 -10.34 -19.17 -17.12
C ALA A 188 -11.58 -19.68 -16.38
N ALA A 189 -12.72 -19.01 -16.53
CA ALA A 189 -13.97 -19.45 -15.91
C ALA A 189 -14.41 -20.83 -16.39
N THR A 190 -14.25 -21.11 -17.69
CA THR A 190 -14.54 -22.42 -18.30
C THR A 190 -13.64 -23.51 -17.71
N HIS A 191 -12.34 -23.24 -17.62
CA HIS A 191 -11.39 -24.17 -17.00
C HIS A 191 -11.78 -24.49 -15.56
N ILE A 192 -12.03 -23.47 -14.74
CA ILE A 192 -12.44 -23.62 -13.33
C ILE A 192 -13.75 -24.42 -13.20
N ASN A 193 -14.75 -24.10 -14.02
CA ASN A 193 -16.01 -24.84 -14.02
C ASN A 193 -15.83 -26.31 -14.41
N ASN A 194 -14.85 -26.63 -15.27
CA ASN A 194 -14.58 -27.98 -15.74
C ASN A 194 -13.62 -28.77 -14.84
N THR A 195 -12.95 -28.13 -13.87
CA THR A 195 -12.15 -28.82 -12.87
C THR A 195 -13.00 -29.85 -12.13
N LEU A 196 -12.52 -31.09 -12.06
CA LEU A 196 -13.24 -32.21 -11.47
C LEU A 196 -13.03 -32.28 -9.94
N GLY A 197 -14.03 -32.84 -9.25
CA GLY A 197 -13.96 -33.21 -7.83
C GLY A 197 -14.54 -32.18 -6.85
N GLU A 198 -14.82 -32.67 -5.64
CA GLU A 198 -15.06 -31.86 -4.43
C GLU A 198 -13.87 -32.04 -3.50
N ASN A 199 -12.80 -31.34 -3.87
CA ASN A 199 -11.48 -31.46 -3.30
C ASN A 199 -11.36 -30.80 -1.92
N ILE A 200 -12.13 -29.74 -1.66
CA ILE A 200 -12.15 -29.00 -0.40
C ILE A 200 -13.57 -29.00 0.19
N PRO A 201 -13.76 -29.40 1.46
CA PRO A 201 -15.04 -29.32 2.15
C PRO A 201 -15.63 -27.90 2.14
N ILE A 202 -16.96 -27.79 1.97
CA ILE A 202 -17.65 -26.49 1.81
C ILE A 202 -17.61 -25.62 3.07
N ASP A 203 -17.60 -26.26 4.25
CA ASP A 203 -17.43 -25.63 5.55
C ASP A 203 -16.02 -25.03 5.68
N LEU A 204 -15.00 -25.75 5.21
CA LEU A 204 -13.62 -25.26 5.17
C LEU A 204 -13.48 -24.08 4.18
N ILE A 205 -14.11 -24.15 3.00
CA ILE A 205 -14.17 -23.01 2.08
C ILE A 205 -14.83 -21.79 2.75
N SER A 206 -15.93 -22.01 3.47
CA SER A 206 -16.64 -20.93 4.18
C SER A 206 -15.76 -20.31 5.28
N LYS A 207 -14.99 -21.15 6.00
CA LYS A 207 -14.01 -20.70 6.99
C LYS A 207 -12.91 -19.85 6.36
N ILE A 208 -12.29 -20.32 5.28
CA ILE A 208 -11.23 -19.59 4.54
C ILE A 208 -11.75 -18.23 4.06
N ILE A 209 -12.96 -18.19 3.50
CA ILE A 209 -13.60 -16.93 3.08
C ILE A 209 -13.75 -15.98 4.26
N GLY A 210 -14.18 -16.48 5.42
CA GLY A 210 -14.29 -15.70 6.66
C GLY A 210 -12.95 -15.11 7.10
N LEU A 211 -11.89 -15.94 7.12
CA LEU A 211 -10.53 -15.54 7.49
C LEU A 211 -9.98 -14.46 6.54
N ILE A 212 -10.08 -14.66 5.22
CA ILE A 212 -9.59 -13.67 4.24
C ILE A 212 -10.42 -12.39 4.33
N LYS A 213 -11.75 -12.49 4.44
CA LYS A 213 -12.63 -11.32 4.50
C LYS A 213 -12.32 -10.44 5.71
N HIS A 214 -11.99 -11.06 6.84
CA HIS A 214 -11.78 -10.39 8.12
C HIS A 214 -10.30 -10.32 8.53
N SER A 215 -9.38 -10.57 7.60
CA SER A 215 -7.94 -10.49 7.84
C SER A 215 -7.57 -9.09 8.34
N LYS A 216 -6.73 -9.07 9.37
CA LYS A 216 -6.18 -7.85 9.97
C LYS A 216 -4.67 -7.80 9.75
N PRO A 217 -4.05 -6.62 9.88
CA PRO A 217 -2.62 -6.53 10.07
C PRO A 217 -2.12 -7.49 11.15
N LEU A 218 -0.92 -8.03 10.96
CA LEU A 218 -0.27 -8.85 11.98
C LEU A 218 0.07 -7.97 13.18
N GLU A 219 -0.23 -8.46 14.37
CA GLU A 219 0.40 -7.96 15.59
C GLU A 219 1.85 -8.47 15.60
N HIS A 220 2.77 -7.66 15.05
CA HIS A 220 4.15 -8.08 14.75
C HIS A 220 4.84 -8.74 15.94
N TRP A 221 4.62 -8.21 17.13
CA TRP A 221 5.16 -8.76 18.37
C TRP A 221 4.66 -10.19 18.65
N THR A 222 3.35 -10.39 18.66
CA THR A 222 2.73 -11.70 18.88
C THR A 222 3.12 -12.67 17.79
N TRP A 223 3.14 -12.23 16.53
CA TRP A 223 3.56 -13.07 15.42
C TRP A 223 5.01 -13.55 15.60
N MET A 224 5.93 -12.63 15.90
CA MET A 224 7.33 -12.99 16.14
C MET A 224 7.46 -14.03 17.26
N HIS A 225 6.85 -13.79 18.42
CA HIS A 225 6.93 -14.69 19.57
C HIS A 225 6.40 -16.10 19.26
N ASN A 226 5.40 -16.21 18.39
CA ASN A 226 4.82 -17.50 18.01
C ASN A 226 5.65 -18.26 16.94
N HIS A 227 6.51 -17.56 16.17
CA HIS A 227 7.22 -18.14 15.03
C HIS A 227 8.71 -18.35 15.27
N TYR A 228 9.26 -17.74 16.31
CA TYR A 228 10.66 -17.90 16.69
C TYR A 228 10.77 -18.15 18.20
N ASP A 229 11.56 -19.16 18.57
CA ASP A 229 12.04 -19.31 19.95
C ASP A 229 13.00 -18.15 20.23
N PHE A 230 12.48 -17.07 20.81
CA PHE A 230 13.29 -15.95 21.25
C PHE A 230 13.86 -16.23 22.65
N GLU A 231 14.86 -17.09 22.73
CA GLU A 231 15.93 -16.90 23.70
C GLU A 231 16.91 -15.88 23.10
N ASP A 232 16.65 -14.57 23.26
CA ASP A 232 17.60 -13.52 22.83
C ASP A 232 18.76 -13.45 23.84
N ILE A 233 19.53 -14.54 23.90
CA ILE A 233 20.76 -14.67 24.67
C ILE A 233 21.85 -14.01 23.82
N ARG A 234 22.21 -12.77 24.17
CA ARG A 234 23.32 -12.07 23.51
C ARG A 234 24.59 -12.19 24.34
N THR A 235 25.66 -12.69 23.73
CA THR A 235 26.98 -12.72 24.36
C THR A 235 27.69 -11.39 24.16
N ILE A 236 27.89 -10.66 25.25
CA ILE A 236 28.70 -9.45 25.29
C ILE A 236 30.15 -9.86 25.56
N THR A 237 31.07 -9.44 24.68
CA THR A 237 32.51 -9.67 24.83
C THR A 237 33.21 -8.35 25.05
N ILE A 238 34.05 -8.27 26.08
CA ILE A 238 34.78 -7.06 26.46
C ILE A 238 36.26 -7.39 26.56
N ASN A 239 37.06 -6.67 25.79
CA ASN A 239 38.52 -6.74 25.87
C ASN A 239 39.00 -5.62 26.81
N GLY A 240 39.55 -5.95 27.96
CA GLY A 240 39.97 -4.97 28.97
C GLY A 240 40.14 -5.57 30.36
N SER A 241 40.27 -4.73 31.38
CA SER A 241 40.33 -5.21 32.77
C SER A 241 38.97 -5.70 33.28
N LEU A 242 38.97 -6.61 34.26
CA LEU A 242 37.75 -7.08 34.94
C LEU A 242 36.86 -5.94 35.46
N GLY A 243 37.47 -4.84 35.93
CA GLY A 243 36.74 -3.68 36.44
C GLY A 243 35.88 -3.00 35.35
N VAL A 244 36.43 -2.85 34.15
CA VAL A 244 35.71 -2.30 32.98
C VAL A 244 34.60 -3.26 32.54
N ALA A 245 34.89 -4.56 32.54
CA ALA A 245 33.89 -5.57 32.20
C ALA A 245 32.70 -5.57 33.18
N GLU A 246 32.97 -5.43 34.49
CA GLU A 246 31.92 -5.37 35.51
C GLU A 246 31.10 -4.07 35.42
N GLU A 247 31.74 -2.94 35.12
CA GLU A 247 31.01 -1.68 34.91
C GLU A 247 29.99 -1.80 33.77
N VAL A 248 30.40 -2.35 32.64
CA VAL A 248 29.51 -2.61 31.50
C VAL A 248 28.41 -3.61 31.86
N ARG A 249 28.75 -4.68 32.60
CA ARG A 249 27.76 -5.66 33.09
C ARG A 249 26.69 -5.01 33.98
N GLN A 250 27.09 -4.08 34.84
CA GLN A 250 26.17 -3.33 35.71
C GLN A 250 25.32 -2.31 34.93
N ILE A 251 25.82 -1.75 33.83
CA ILE A 251 25.00 -0.92 32.92
C ILE A 251 23.83 -1.74 32.36
N TYR A 252 24.07 -2.97 31.91
CA TYR A 252 23.00 -3.84 31.41
C TYR A 252 22.02 -4.24 32.53
N LYS A 253 22.49 -4.56 33.74
CA LYS A 253 21.59 -4.81 34.89
C LYS A 253 20.71 -3.59 35.20
N LYS A 254 21.27 -2.38 35.20
CA LYS A 254 20.52 -1.13 35.43
C LYS A 254 19.47 -0.85 34.34
N LYS A 255 19.73 -1.28 33.10
CA LYS A 255 18.75 -1.22 32.01
C LYS A 255 17.66 -2.29 32.11
N GLY A 256 17.75 -3.21 33.08
CA GLY A 256 16.74 -4.22 33.37
C GLY A 256 16.89 -5.53 32.59
N TYR A 257 18.09 -5.82 32.07
CA TYR A 257 18.40 -7.13 31.49
C TYR A 257 18.73 -8.13 32.59
N GLU A 258 18.41 -9.40 32.37
CA GLU A 258 18.99 -10.50 33.14
C GLU A 258 20.40 -10.75 32.60
N VAL A 259 21.38 -10.87 33.51
CA VAL A 259 22.80 -10.89 33.11
C VAL A 259 23.50 -12.02 33.81
N SER A 260 24.10 -12.93 33.03
CA SER A 260 24.78 -14.10 33.55
C SER A 260 26.14 -13.76 34.18
N PRO A 261 26.73 -14.70 34.96
CA PRO A 261 28.11 -14.62 35.39
C PRO A 261 29.09 -14.51 34.20
N PHE A 262 30.31 -14.03 34.47
CA PHE A 262 31.35 -14.08 33.43
C PHE A 262 31.75 -15.52 33.13
N ASN A 263 31.87 -15.84 31.84
CA ASN A 263 32.60 -17.01 31.37
C ASN A 263 34.05 -16.56 31.13
N GLU A 264 34.98 -16.92 32.01
CA GLU A 264 36.40 -16.62 31.83
C GLU A 264 36.96 -17.44 30.67
N LYS A 265 37.50 -16.74 29.65
CA LYS A 265 38.44 -17.34 28.71
C LYS A 265 39.84 -17.04 29.21
N ASN A 266 40.60 -18.11 29.45
CA ASN A 266 41.77 -18.10 30.32
C ASN A 266 43.02 -17.32 29.87
N ASP A 267 43.06 -16.59 28.74
CA ASP A 267 44.37 -16.08 28.28
C ASP A 267 44.46 -14.66 27.68
N ASP A 268 43.38 -13.86 27.51
CA ASP A 268 43.49 -12.62 26.71
C ASP A 268 42.79 -11.36 27.26
N ASN A 269 42.73 -11.14 28.58
CA ASN A 269 42.01 -9.97 29.16
C ASN A 269 40.60 -9.80 28.55
N THR A 270 39.93 -10.91 28.24
CA THR A 270 38.68 -10.92 27.50
C THR A 270 37.61 -11.55 28.37
N TYR A 271 36.57 -10.78 28.67
CA TYR A 271 35.47 -11.18 29.52
C TYR A 271 34.20 -11.33 28.69
N GLN A 272 33.50 -12.44 28.88
CA GLN A 272 32.22 -12.70 28.21
C GLN A 272 31.12 -12.90 29.23
N PHE A 273 29.95 -12.33 29.00
CA PHE A 273 28.73 -12.66 29.72
C PHE A 273 27.56 -12.62 28.76
N THR A 274 26.50 -13.34 29.07
CA THR A 274 25.25 -13.28 28.32
C THR A 274 24.29 -12.30 28.98
N ILE A 275 23.56 -11.57 28.15
CA ILE A 275 22.38 -10.84 28.57
C ILE A 275 21.16 -11.55 27.97
N GLU A 276 20.13 -11.67 28.79
CA GLU A 276 18.80 -12.11 28.40
C GLU A 276 17.88 -10.92 28.55
N ASN A 277 17.11 -10.64 27.50
CA ASN A 277 16.16 -9.54 27.49
C ASN A 277 14.74 -10.10 27.45
N HIS A 278 13.87 -9.59 28.32
CA HIS A 278 12.45 -9.54 27.99
C HIS A 278 12.27 -8.44 26.94
N LEU A 279 12.38 -8.83 25.67
CA LEU A 279 12.35 -7.98 24.47
C LEU A 279 11.19 -6.96 24.41
N GLU A 280 10.17 -7.07 25.27
CA GLU A 280 9.07 -6.11 25.41
C GLU A 280 9.55 -4.64 25.50
N LYS A 281 10.67 -4.38 26.18
CA LYS A 281 11.16 -3.00 26.39
C LYS A 281 11.84 -2.38 25.17
N GLU A 282 12.65 -3.12 24.42
CA GLU A 282 13.29 -2.57 23.20
C GLU A 282 12.30 -2.44 22.05
N PHE A 283 11.34 -3.37 21.95
CA PHE A 283 10.29 -3.30 20.92
C PHE A 283 9.32 -2.14 21.17
N ALA A 284 8.91 -1.91 22.43
CA ALA A 284 8.10 -0.75 22.80
C ALA A 284 8.81 0.58 22.51
N LEU A 285 10.13 0.68 22.70
CA LEU A 285 10.91 1.87 22.35
C LEU A 285 10.98 2.12 20.84
N LYS A 286 11.07 1.05 20.03
CA LYS A 286 11.13 1.13 18.56
C LYS A 286 9.76 1.45 17.92
N ILE A 287 8.67 0.99 18.55
CA ILE A 287 7.30 1.35 18.15
C ILE A 287 6.94 2.76 18.61
N ASN A 288 7.31 3.18 19.82
CA ASN A 288 7.04 4.54 20.32
C ASN A 288 7.90 5.64 19.65
N SER A 289 8.98 5.29 18.95
CA SER A 289 9.70 6.21 18.05
C SER A 289 9.02 6.41 16.69
N VAL A 290 7.90 5.72 16.44
CA VAL A 290 7.00 6.00 15.32
C VAL A 290 5.83 6.78 15.92
N ASP A 291 5.83 8.09 15.65
CA ASP A 291 4.97 9.11 16.23
C ASP A 291 3.49 8.65 16.37
N HIS A 292 3.03 8.55 17.61
CA HIS A 292 1.62 8.41 17.95
C HIS A 292 1.11 9.70 18.58
N SER A 293 1.10 10.75 17.77
CA SER A 293 0.21 11.89 17.98
C SER A 293 -0.90 11.86 16.93
N ASN A 294 -2.05 11.30 17.31
CA ASN A 294 -3.36 11.95 17.09
C ASN A 294 -4.51 11.07 17.58
N ASN A 295 -5.08 11.48 18.71
CA ASN A 295 -6.46 11.23 19.06
C ASN A 295 -7.36 12.13 18.20
N GLU A 296 -8.32 11.57 17.45
CA GLU A 296 -9.77 11.73 17.72
C GLU A 296 -10.70 11.39 16.54
N ARG A 297 -11.74 10.59 16.90
CA ARG A 297 -13.17 10.68 16.55
C ARG A 297 -13.60 10.64 15.08
N VAL A 298 -13.94 9.43 14.62
CA VAL A 298 -14.81 9.20 13.46
C VAL A 298 -16.28 9.33 13.88
N LEU A 299 -16.94 10.40 13.45
CA LEU A 299 -18.40 10.53 13.46
C LEU A 299 -18.96 9.74 12.26
N ILE A 300 -19.35 8.49 12.50
CA ILE A 300 -20.00 7.66 11.47
C ILE A 300 -21.45 8.14 11.31
N LYS A 301 -21.72 8.91 10.25
CA LYS A 301 -23.09 9.03 9.71
C LYS A 301 -23.38 7.77 8.90
N GLU A 302 -24.19 6.86 9.45
CA GLU A 302 -24.76 5.75 8.69
C GLU A 302 -25.63 6.28 7.54
N HIS A 303 -25.13 6.19 6.31
CA HIS A 303 -25.98 6.27 5.13
C HIS A 303 -26.65 4.91 4.91
N LYS A 304 -27.82 4.69 5.52
CA LYS A 304 -28.69 3.57 5.16
C LYS A 304 -29.20 3.80 3.74
N SER A 305 -28.53 3.17 2.78
CA SER A 305 -29.00 3.05 1.39
C SER A 305 -30.30 2.24 1.35
N LEU A 306 -31.43 2.94 1.43
CA LEU A 306 -32.76 2.45 1.06
C LEU A 306 -32.84 2.34 -0.47
N PHE A 307 -32.17 1.33 -1.05
CA PHE A 307 -32.38 0.96 -2.45
C PHE A 307 -33.38 -0.20 -2.51
N PRO A 308 -34.66 0.03 -2.86
CA PRO A 308 -35.69 -1.00 -2.85
C PRO A 308 -35.38 -2.10 -3.87
N ILE A 309 -35.69 -3.35 -3.52
CA ILE A 309 -35.47 -4.57 -4.31
C ILE A 309 -36.04 -4.45 -5.73
N ILE A 310 -37.12 -3.68 -5.90
CA ILE A 310 -37.77 -3.42 -7.19
C ILE A 310 -36.83 -2.67 -8.14
N LEU A 311 -36.06 -1.68 -7.66
CA LEU A 311 -35.17 -0.87 -8.48
C LEU A 311 -33.95 -1.67 -8.98
N ARG A 312 -33.45 -2.62 -8.18
CA ARG A 312 -32.39 -3.56 -8.61
C ARG A 312 -32.84 -4.45 -9.77
N ARG A 313 -34.09 -4.92 -9.76
CA ARG A 313 -34.64 -5.75 -10.85
C ARG A 313 -34.83 -4.94 -12.13
N THR A 314 -35.27 -3.69 -12.02
CA THR A 314 -35.44 -2.80 -13.19
C THR A 314 -34.10 -2.44 -13.84
N VAL A 315 -33.05 -2.22 -13.05
CA VAL A 315 -31.70 -1.96 -13.58
C VAL A 315 -31.12 -3.19 -14.28
N VAL A 316 -31.29 -4.39 -13.71
CA VAL A 316 -30.82 -5.64 -14.33
C VAL A 316 -31.57 -5.92 -15.65
N LEU A 317 -32.89 -5.75 -15.68
CA LEU A 317 -33.68 -5.84 -16.91
C LEU A 317 -33.28 -4.78 -17.93
N GLY A 318 -33.00 -3.55 -17.50
CA GLY A 318 -32.50 -2.48 -18.34
C GLY A 318 -31.13 -2.81 -18.95
N MET A 319 -30.21 -3.37 -18.17
CA MET A 319 -28.91 -3.82 -18.67
C MET A 319 -29.05 -5.01 -19.62
N ILE A 320 -29.93 -5.99 -19.35
CA ILE A 320 -30.18 -7.11 -20.27
C ILE A 320 -30.79 -6.60 -21.59
N LEU A 321 -31.77 -5.70 -21.53
CA LEU A 321 -32.39 -5.11 -22.72
C LEU A 321 -31.39 -4.27 -23.50
N PHE A 322 -30.55 -3.49 -22.82
CA PHE A 322 -29.47 -2.74 -23.44
C PHE A 322 -28.42 -3.68 -24.07
N ALA A 323 -28.15 -4.85 -23.48
CA ALA A 323 -27.21 -5.84 -24.00
C ALA A 323 -27.74 -6.44 -25.30
N LEU A 324 -29.03 -6.74 -25.32
CA LEU A 324 -29.74 -7.27 -26.48
C LEU A 324 -29.82 -6.24 -27.61
N LEU A 325 -30.00 -4.95 -27.29
CA LEU A 325 -30.14 -3.88 -28.27
C LEU A 325 -28.82 -3.35 -28.82
N TYR A 326 -27.77 -3.30 -28.00
CA TYR A 326 -26.53 -2.59 -28.33
C TYR A 326 -25.29 -3.48 -28.28
N GLY A 327 -25.44 -4.76 -27.93
CA GLY A 327 -24.35 -5.71 -27.76
C GLY A 327 -23.69 -5.60 -26.38
N ILE A 328 -23.17 -6.74 -25.90
CA ILE A 328 -22.47 -6.84 -24.61
C ILE A 328 -21.22 -5.94 -24.58
N ASP A 329 -20.59 -5.72 -25.73
CA ASP A 329 -19.38 -4.88 -25.83
C ASP A 329 -19.64 -3.42 -25.46
N LYS A 330 -20.80 -2.85 -25.85
CA LYS A 330 -21.17 -1.48 -25.47
C LYS A 330 -21.51 -1.33 -24.00
N ILE A 331 -22.07 -2.36 -23.36
CA ILE A 331 -22.26 -2.38 -21.90
C ILE A 331 -20.93 -2.41 -21.20
N ASN A 332 -20.02 -3.27 -21.68
CA ASN A 332 -18.67 -3.32 -21.16
C ASN A 332 -18.00 -1.95 -21.27
N ASP A 333 -18.20 -1.22 -22.36
CA ASP A 333 -17.66 0.15 -22.50
C ASP A 333 -18.33 1.16 -21.55
N LEU A 334 -19.64 1.11 -21.37
CA LEU A 334 -20.37 2.00 -20.45
C LEU A 334 -19.98 1.73 -18.98
N ILE A 335 -19.91 0.46 -18.60
CA ILE A 335 -19.43 0.01 -17.27
C ILE A 335 -17.97 0.40 -17.09
N LYS A 336 -17.11 0.24 -18.11
CA LYS A 336 -15.71 0.69 -18.08
C LYS A 336 -15.61 2.19 -17.83
N THR A 337 -16.42 3.02 -18.48
CA THR A 337 -16.38 4.49 -18.31
C THR A 337 -16.83 4.90 -16.91
N GLU A 338 -17.95 4.36 -16.42
CA GLU A 338 -18.51 4.77 -15.12
C GLU A 338 -17.74 4.17 -13.93
N HIS A 339 -17.27 2.92 -14.03
CA HIS A 339 -16.38 2.34 -13.01
C HIS A 339 -14.97 2.91 -13.06
N ALA A 340 -14.42 3.29 -14.22
CA ALA A 340 -13.17 4.03 -14.25
C ALA A 340 -13.34 5.35 -13.51
N LYS A 341 -14.41 6.11 -13.79
CA LYS A 341 -14.71 7.37 -13.11
C LYS A 341 -14.86 7.22 -11.59
N ASN A 342 -15.62 6.22 -11.14
CA ASN A 342 -15.79 5.95 -9.71
C ASN A 342 -14.54 5.34 -9.05
N TYR A 343 -13.79 4.50 -9.77
CA TYR A 343 -12.50 3.98 -9.34
C TYR A 343 -11.51 5.13 -9.15
N PHE A 344 -11.35 6.04 -10.11
CA PHE A 344 -10.54 7.26 -10.00
C PHE A 344 -11.04 8.24 -8.94
N THR A 345 -12.31 8.17 -8.54
CA THR A 345 -12.82 8.97 -7.41
C THR A 345 -12.54 8.28 -6.07
N SER A 346 -12.48 6.93 -6.04
CA SER A 346 -12.16 6.11 -4.86
C SER A 346 -10.68 5.76 -4.68
N GLN A 347 -9.89 5.97 -5.74
CA GLN A 347 -8.44 5.76 -5.91
C GLN A 347 -7.78 7.01 -6.48
N ALA A 348 -8.49 8.15 -6.50
CA ALA A 348 -7.79 9.40 -6.26
C ALA A 348 -7.01 9.09 -4.99
N GLU A 349 -5.67 9.15 -5.08
CA GLU A 349 -4.82 9.09 -3.90
C GLU A 349 -5.56 9.86 -2.83
N PRO A 350 -5.75 9.32 -1.60
CA PRO A 350 -6.08 10.22 -0.53
C PRO A 350 -4.99 11.27 -0.64
N PHE A 351 -5.33 12.46 -1.14
CA PHE A 351 -4.45 13.60 -1.04
C PHE A 351 -4.19 13.58 0.46
N HIS A 352 -2.99 13.14 0.85
CA HIS A 352 -2.45 13.63 2.09
C HIS A 352 -2.49 15.12 1.82
N GLU A 353 -3.51 15.77 2.40
CA GLU A 353 -3.52 17.20 2.52
C GLU A 353 -2.20 17.46 3.23
N ILE A 354 -1.18 17.78 2.43
CA ILE A 354 0.10 18.21 2.97
C ILE A 354 -0.29 19.50 3.65
N TYR A 355 -0.47 19.41 4.97
CA TYR A 355 -0.83 20.57 5.74
C TYR A 355 0.40 21.45 5.77
N PRO A 356 0.27 22.75 5.44
CA PRO A 356 1.38 23.65 5.61
C PRO A 356 1.79 23.64 7.10
N GLY A 357 3.09 23.62 7.37
CA GLY A 357 3.59 23.79 8.73
C GLY A 357 3.21 25.17 9.30
N MET A 358 3.15 26.16 8.41
CA MET A 358 2.69 27.52 8.71
C MET A 358 1.84 28.11 7.57
N GLU A 359 0.77 28.80 7.92
CA GLU A 359 -0.17 29.47 7.02
C GLU A 359 -0.28 30.97 7.36
N PHE A 360 -0.23 31.84 6.35
CA PHE A 360 -0.61 33.25 6.48
C PHE A 360 -1.91 33.48 5.76
N ILE A 361 -2.82 34.19 6.42
CA ILE A 361 -4.03 34.68 5.79
C ILE A 361 -4.01 36.21 5.83
N VAL A 362 -3.96 36.82 4.65
CA VAL A 362 -4.05 38.28 4.52
C VAL A 362 -5.51 38.68 4.75
N ASP A 363 -5.80 39.22 5.94
CA ASP A 363 -7.15 39.64 6.36
C ASP A 363 -7.41 41.15 6.19
N THR A 364 -6.36 41.93 5.98
CA THR A 364 -6.44 43.37 5.70
C THR A 364 -6.51 43.67 4.20
N LYS A 365 -6.85 44.91 3.83
CA LYS A 365 -6.98 45.32 2.43
C LYS A 365 -5.67 45.12 1.64
N HIS A 366 -4.54 45.46 2.27
CA HIS A 366 -3.20 45.36 1.70
C HIS A 366 -2.19 45.08 2.81
N THR A 367 -1.36 44.06 2.64
CA THR A 367 -0.24 43.73 3.53
C THR A 367 1.01 43.54 2.69
N ASN A 368 2.08 44.30 2.98
CA ASN A 368 3.39 44.01 2.42
C ASN A 368 3.96 42.77 3.12
N ILE A 369 4.41 41.77 2.38
CA ILE A 369 5.10 40.61 2.94
C ILE A 369 6.42 40.45 2.20
N SER A 370 7.50 40.26 2.96
CA SER A 370 8.85 40.00 2.44
C SER A 370 9.36 38.67 2.97
N LEU A 371 9.97 37.88 2.09
CA LEU A 371 10.63 36.62 2.41
C LEU A 371 12.10 36.70 1.98
N GLU A 372 13.00 36.46 2.94
CA GLU A 372 14.44 36.43 2.70
C GLU A 372 15.01 35.03 2.95
N ASP A 373 15.90 34.62 2.06
CA ASP A 373 16.68 33.39 2.10
C ASP A 373 18.16 33.79 2.30
N GLY A 374 18.67 33.60 3.52
CA GLY A 374 19.96 34.14 3.95
C GLY A 374 20.04 35.68 3.85
N ASN A 375 20.77 36.15 2.83
CA ASN A 375 20.97 37.58 2.51
C ASN A 375 20.21 38.03 1.25
N SER A 376 19.46 37.14 0.61
CA SER A 376 18.76 37.40 -0.64
C SER A 376 17.27 37.56 -0.38
N THR A 377 16.68 38.69 -0.80
CA THR A 377 15.22 38.86 -0.80
C THR A 377 14.63 38.11 -2.00
N LEU A 378 13.97 36.98 -1.76
CA LEU A 378 13.33 36.20 -2.82
C LEU A 378 11.97 36.78 -3.24
N MET A 379 11.29 37.43 -2.29
CA MET A 379 9.98 38.03 -2.52
C MET A 379 9.78 39.22 -1.60
N SER A 380 9.25 40.31 -2.14
CA SER A 380 8.74 41.46 -1.38
C SER A 380 7.63 42.10 -2.21
N ASP A 381 6.38 41.93 -1.79
CA ASP A 381 5.21 42.40 -2.55
C ASP A 381 4.03 42.76 -1.64
N ILE A 382 3.05 43.47 -2.19
CA ILE A 382 1.82 43.86 -1.51
C ILE A 382 0.71 42.86 -1.85
N TYR A 383 0.29 42.10 -0.84
CA TYR A 383 -0.78 41.11 -0.95
C TYR A 383 -2.13 41.69 -0.52
N ILE A 384 -3.20 41.27 -1.20
CA ILE A 384 -4.56 41.73 -0.96
C ILE A 384 -5.32 40.78 -0.02
N LYS A 385 -6.45 41.25 0.51
CA LYS A 385 -7.34 40.44 1.36
C LYS A 385 -7.72 39.13 0.67
N GLY A 386 -7.55 38.02 1.39
CA GLY A 386 -7.88 36.67 0.94
C GLY A 386 -6.70 35.92 0.31
N THR A 387 -5.53 36.55 0.14
CA THR A 387 -4.31 35.82 -0.18
C THR A 387 -3.94 34.89 0.97
N VAL A 388 -3.58 33.65 0.63
CA VAL A 388 -3.11 32.63 1.58
C VAL A 388 -1.68 32.23 1.22
N ILE A 389 -0.78 32.18 2.20
CA ILE A 389 0.62 31.78 2.00
C ILE A 389 0.93 30.55 2.85
N HIS A 390 1.32 29.46 2.22
CA HIS A 390 1.59 28.18 2.84
C HIS A 390 3.08 27.88 2.82
N PHE A 391 3.64 27.49 3.97
CA PHE A 391 5.02 27.05 4.13
C PHE A 391 5.03 25.53 4.34
N TYR A 392 5.78 24.82 3.52
CA TYR A 392 5.87 23.36 3.52
C TYR A 392 7.27 22.91 3.97
N GLU A 393 7.36 21.73 4.60
CA GLU A 393 8.61 21.19 5.18
C GLU A 393 9.73 20.98 4.14
N ASP A 394 9.39 20.88 2.87
CA ASP A 394 10.30 20.74 1.73
C ASP A 394 10.89 22.07 1.22
N LYS A 395 10.89 23.12 2.06
CA LYS A 395 11.37 24.48 1.74
C LYS A 395 10.61 25.14 0.59
N ILE A 396 9.36 24.74 0.39
CA ILE A 396 8.46 25.34 -0.59
C ILE A 396 7.50 26.29 0.11
N VAL A 397 7.33 27.47 -0.48
CA VAL A 397 6.25 28.39 -0.13
C VAL A 397 5.30 28.53 -1.32
N LYS A 398 4.02 28.23 -1.09
CA LYS A 398 2.96 28.44 -2.09
C LYS A 398 2.08 29.61 -1.68
N ILE A 399 1.82 30.51 -2.62
CA ILE A 399 0.98 31.68 -2.44
C ILE A 399 -0.25 31.49 -3.31
N TYR A 400 -1.43 31.50 -2.68
CA TYR A 400 -2.72 31.38 -3.33
C TYR A 400 -3.39 32.75 -3.34
N PHE A 401 -3.68 33.28 -4.52
CA PHE A 401 -4.33 34.57 -4.69
C PHE A 401 -5.87 34.41 -4.75
N PRO A 402 -6.66 35.46 -4.43
CA PRO A 402 -8.13 35.40 -4.47
C PRO A 402 -8.71 35.06 -5.85
N ASP A 403 -7.98 35.35 -6.92
CA ASP A 403 -8.36 35.03 -8.31
C ASP A 403 -8.05 33.57 -8.70
N LYS A 404 -7.59 32.76 -7.74
CA LYS A 404 -7.15 31.36 -7.88
C LYS A 404 -5.85 31.17 -8.65
N SER A 405 -5.11 32.24 -8.96
CA SER A 405 -3.73 32.08 -9.41
C SER A 405 -2.85 31.62 -8.24
N GLU A 406 -1.73 30.99 -8.56
CA GLU A 406 -0.75 30.54 -7.58
C GLU A 406 0.68 30.97 -7.94
N LYS A 407 1.52 31.13 -6.93
CA LYS A 407 2.96 31.36 -7.08
C LYS A 407 3.71 30.44 -6.13
N ILE A 408 4.78 29.83 -6.63
CA ILE A 408 5.62 28.89 -5.87
C ILE A 408 7.02 29.50 -5.73
N ILE A 409 7.57 29.44 -4.53
CA ILE A 409 8.92 29.93 -4.20
C ILE A 409 9.67 28.77 -3.53
N HIS A 410 10.92 28.56 -3.95
CA HIS A 410 11.82 27.57 -3.37
C HIS A 410 12.90 28.29 -2.57
N PHE A 411 13.21 27.76 -1.38
CA PHE A 411 14.26 28.26 -0.50
C PHE A 411 15.42 27.27 -0.43
N GLU A 412 16.63 27.78 -0.32
CA GLU A 412 17.85 27.00 -0.12
C GLU A 412 18.13 26.79 1.38
N ASP A 413 17.99 27.83 2.20
CA ASP A 413 18.23 27.74 3.64
C ASP A 413 17.09 27.06 4.39
N ASP A 414 17.43 26.39 5.50
CA ASP A 414 16.45 25.78 6.40
C ASP A 414 15.67 26.83 7.21
N ILE A 415 16.21 28.05 7.32
CA ILE A 415 15.65 29.14 8.11
C ILE A 415 15.47 30.36 7.22
N VAL A 416 14.23 30.85 7.15
CA VAL A 416 13.87 32.02 6.33
C VAL A 416 13.40 33.16 7.21
N LYS A 417 13.74 34.39 6.83
CA LYS A 417 13.21 35.58 7.52
C LYS A 417 11.91 35.98 6.85
N VAL A 418 10.91 36.26 7.66
CA VAL A 418 9.60 36.72 7.21
C VAL A 418 9.32 38.08 7.84
N GLU A 419 9.11 39.08 6.98
CA GLU A 419 8.61 40.39 7.40
C GLU A 419 7.16 40.56 6.93
N VAL A 420 6.29 40.92 7.87
CA VAL A 420 4.89 41.24 7.62
C VAL A 420 4.69 42.72 7.93
N GLY A 421 4.41 43.52 6.92
CA GLY A 421 4.40 44.98 6.98
C GLY A 421 3.35 45.59 7.91
N ASN A 422 2.40 44.81 8.43
CA ASN A 422 1.47 45.26 9.46
C ASN A 422 1.20 44.16 10.51
N SER A 423 0.87 44.59 11.72
CA SER A 423 0.61 43.71 12.86
C SER A 423 -0.82 43.14 12.90
N TYR A 424 -1.63 43.43 11.88
CA TYR A 424 -3.02 43.01 11.78
C TYR A 424 -3.19 41.73 10.98
N THR A 425 -2.24 41.39 10.10
CA THR A 425 -2.23 40.12 9.37
C THR A 425 -2.14 38.94 10.33
N SER A 426 -3.06 38.00 10.12
CA SER A 426 -3.18 36.80 10.93
C SER A 426 -2.20 35.74 10.44
N VAL A 427 -1.28 35.35 11.33
CA VAL A 427 -0.36 34.23 11.11
C VAL A 427 -0.90 33.01 11.84
N TYR A 428 -1.00 31.87 11.17
CA TYR A 428 -1.44 30.61 11.75
C TYR A 428 -0.27 29.63 11.71
N HIS A 429 0.17 29.19 12.87
CA HIS A 429 1.23 28.19 13.01
C HIS A 429 0.68 27.02 13.82
N LEU A 430 0.70 25.80 13.27
CA LEU A 430 0.10 24.61 13.88
C LEU A 430 -1.34 24.86 14.36
N ASN A 431 -2.18 25.48 13.50
CA ASN A 431 -3.57 25.88 13.77
C ASN A 431 -3.75 26.91 14.91
N LYS A 432 -2.68 27.49 15.44
CA LYS A 432 -2.74 28.56 16.45
C LYS A 432 -2.52 29.92 15.80
N LYS A 433 -3.47 30.82 16.00
CA LYS A 433 -3.39 32.20 15.53
C LYS A 433 -2.37 32.98 16.36
N GLN A 434 -1.26 33.38 15.73
CA GLN A 434 -0.27 34.30 16.26
C GLN A 434 -0.66 35.73 15.83
N LYS A 435 -0.73 36.66 16.79
CA LYS A 435 -1.02 38.07 16.52
C LYS A 435 0.26 38.91 16.65
N HIS A 436 0.32 40.01 15.91
CA HIS A 436 1.37 41.03 16.02
C HIS A 436 2.79 40.55 15.68
N GLN A 437 2.91 39.46 14.91
CA GLN A 437 4.19 39.01 14.38
C GLN A 437 4.58 39.86 13.17
N LYS A 438 5.52 40.80 13.36
CA LYS A 438 5.99 41.70 12.30
C LYS A 438 7.28 41.20 11.65
N TYR A 439 8.19 40.67 12.46
CA TYR A 439 9.48 40.13 12.04
C TYR A 439 9.68 38.84 12.80
N PHE A 440 9.94 37.76 12.09
CA PHE A 440 10.31 36.50 12.70
C PHE A 440 11.07 35.64 11.70
N LYS A 441 11.76 34.61 12.20
CA LYS A 441 12.30 33.56 11.32
C LYS A 441 11.48 32.30 11.42
N TYR A 442 11.39 31.57 10.32
CA TYR A 442 10.72 30.27 10.28
C TYR A 442 11.72 29.19 9.88
N ASN A 443 11.76 28.11 10.66
CA ASN A 443 12.61 26.96 10.41
C ASN A 443 11.78 25.83 9.77
N PHE A 444 12.10 25.48 8.51
CA PHE A 444 11.43 24.43 7.77
C PHE A 444 11.64 23.03 8.36
N ILE A 445 12.80 22.77 8.97
CA ILE A 445 13.15 21.46 9.56
C ILE A 445 12.38 21.23 10.85
N THR A 446 12.39 22.20 11.76
CA THR A 446 11.73 22.04 13.06
C THR A 446 10.25 22.41 13.02
N ASN A 447 9.79 23.04 11.93
CA ASN A 447 8.45 23.61 11.81
C ASN A 447 8.13 24.55 12.99
N GLU A 448 9.07 25.45 13.29
CA GLU A 448 8.98 26.39 14.40
C GLU A 448 9.30 27.82 13.96
N ILE A 449 8.67 28.78 14.63
CA ILE A 449 9.05 30.19 14.56
C ILE A 449 10.21 30.39 15.54
N VAL A 450 11.40 30.72 15.01
CA VAL A 450 12.64 30.85 15.77
C VAL A 450 13.11 32.31 15.76
N GLU A 451 12.83 33.02 16.86
CA GLU A 451 13.09 34.46 17.07
C GLU A 451 12.16 35.43 16.33
#